data_AF-A0A847V6L9-F1
#
_entry.id   AF-A0A847V6L9-F1
#
_cell.length_a   1.000
_cell.length_b   1.000
_cell.length_c   1.000
_cell.angle_alpha   90.00
_cell.angle_beta   90.00
_cell.angle_gamma   90.00
#
_symmetry.space_group_name_H-M   'P 1'
#
loop_
_entity.id
_entity.type
_entity.pdbx_description
1 polymer ?
#
loop_
_entity_poly.entity_id
_entity_poly.type
_entity_poly.pdbx_seq_one_letter_code
_entity_poly.pdbx_strand_id
1 'polypeptide(L)'
;MAEMEAASAPESLPKKIRKALEDLERAGETPVMALPAVPRRYQDEKAMAFARIGAFDEAKISSWIVVTDKNLIFVRSGLLRNRMDRFPLSGITGIEYVKEFQDNTIKIRIGETAEDVRFYHEIDGVRFYRHVKAVLEGRDLKEEAGEEG
;
A
#
# COMPACT_ATOMS: atom_id res chain seq x y z
N MET A 1 -31.11 25.06 2.07
CA MET A 1 -30.69 23.86 2.81
C MET A 1 -29.51 23.30 2.06
N ALA A 2 -28.31 23.45 2.64
CA ALA A 2 -27.08 22.98 2.03
C ALA A 2 -27.00 21.47 2.24
N GLU A 3 -27.20 20.71 1.17
CA GLU A 3 -26.80 19.30 1.15
C GLU A 3 -25.28 19.28 1.21
N MET A 4 -24.74 18.88 2.37
CA MET A 4 -23.33 18.55 2.51
C MET A 4 -23.08 17.32 1.64
N GLU A 5 -22.48 17.52 0.47
CA GLU A 5 -21.81 16.45 -0.27
C GLU A 5 -20.80 15.81 0.68
N ALA A 6 -21.17 14.65 1.22
CA ALA A 6 -20.22 13.74 1.82
C ALA A 6 -19.20 13.43 0.73
N ALA A 7 -17.96 13.88 0.91
CA ALA A 7 -16.86 13.61 -0.01
C ALA A 7 -16.84 12.11 -0.32
N SER A 8 -17.30 11.76 -1.52
CA SER A 8 -17.44 10.39 -1.96
C SER A 8 -16.05 9.80 -2.05
N ALA A 9 -15.79 8.74 -1.28
CA ALA A 9 -14.60 7.91 -1.48
C ALA A 9 -14.46 7.60 -2.98
N PRO A 10 -13.26 7.77 -3.58
CA PRO A 10 -13.10 7.70 -5.02
C PRO A 10 -13.67 6.38 -5.57
N GLU A 11 -14.48 6.47 -6.63
CA GLU A 11 -15.18 5.34 -7.27
C GLU A 11 -14.25 4.21 -7.76
N SER A 12 -12.93 4.38 -7.66
CA SER A 12 -11.90 3.41 -8.05
C SER A 12 -11.43 2.49 -6.91
N LEU A 13 -11.98 2.59 -5.69
CA LEU A 13 -11.51 1.81 -4.55
C LEU A 13 -12.20 0.42 -4.46
N PRO A 14 -11.44 -0.69 -4.34
CA PRO A 14 -12.02 -2.03 -4.33
C PRO A 14 -13.01 -2.25 -3.18
N LYS A 15 -14.24 -2.69 -3.49
CA LYS A 15 -15.33 -2.91 -2.52
C LYS A 15 -14.92 -3.75 -1.31
N LYS A 16 -13.98 -4.70 -1.49
CA LYS A 16 -13.49 -5.59 -0.42
C LYS A 16 -12.70 -4.89 0.68
N ILE A 17 -12.00 -3.81 0.35
CA ILE A 17 -11.23 -3.04 1.34
C ILE A 17 -11.88 -1.71 1.69
N ARG A 18 -12.98 -1.33 1.02
CA ARG A 18 -13.71 -0.08 1.28
C ARG A 18 -13.96 0.16 2.78
N LYS A 19 -14.49 -0.83 3.48
CA LYS A 19 -14.72 -0.72 4.93
C LYS A 19 -13.43 -0.46 5.71
N ALA A 20 -12.32 -1.09 5.34
CA ALA A 20 -11.03 -0.86 5.99
C ALA A 20 -10.52 0.56 5.72
N LEU A 21 -10.70 1.10 4.51
CA LEU A 21 -10.35 2.48 4.18
C LEU A 21 -11.21 3.48 4.96
N GLU A 22 -12.52 3.28 5.01
CA GLU A 22 -13.44 4.11 5.80
C GLU A 22 -13.15 4.03 7.30
N ASP A 23 -12.70 2.88 7.81
CA ASP A 23 -12.28 2.71 9.20
C ASP A 23 -10.95 3.46 9.48
N LEU A 24 -10.04 3.55 8.51
CA LEU A 24 -8.80 4.35 8.61
C LEU A 24 -9.12 5.85 8.64
N GLU A 25 -9.96 6.33 7.72
CA GLU A 25 -10.37 7.73 7.68
C GLU A 25 -11.06 8.15 8.98
N ARG A 26 -11.97 7.31 9.51
CA ARG A 26 -12.60 7.54 10.81
C ARG A 26 -11.62 7.55 11.98
N ALA A 27 -10.47 6.90 11.84
CA ALA A 27 -9.39 6.93 12.81
C ALA A 27 -8.42 8.12 12.63
N GLY A 28 -8.72 9.04 11.70
CA GLY A 28 -7.85 10.20 11.41
C GLY A 28 -6.61 9.84 10.60
N GLU A 29 -6.70 8.78 9.81
CA GLU A 29 -5.63 8.28 8.96
C GLU A 29 -6.10 8.27 7.50
N THR A 30 -5.69 9.28 6.72
CA THR A 30 -6.24 9.53 5.39
C THR A 30 -5.52 8.68 4.34
N PRO A 31 -6.20 7.75 3.64
CA PRO A 31 -5.59 7.00 2.56
C PRO A 31 -5.23 7.91 1.38
N VAL A 32 -3.96 7.88 0.98
CA VAL A 32 -3.43 8.60 -0.19
C VAL A 32 -3.42 7.68 -1.42
N MET A 33 -3.16 6.39 -1.20
CA MET A 33 -3.04 5.39 -2.26
C MET A 33 -3.47 4.02 -1.74
N ALA A 34 -4.18 3.24 -2.56
CA ALA A 34 -4.49 1.85 -2.27
C ALA A 34 -4.32 1.02 -3.55
N LEU A 35 -3.40 0.06 -3.54
CA LEU A 35 -3.03 -0.71 -4.73
C LEU A 35 -3.09 -2.21 -4.44
N PRO A 36 -3.47 -3.03 -5.43
CA PRO A 36 -3.42 -4.47 -5.29
C PRO A 36 -1.97 -4.96 -5.28
N ALA A 37 -1.58 -5.65 -4.21
CA ALA A 37 -0.23 -6.16 -4.03
C ALA A 37 -0.20 -7.33 -3.06
N VAL A 38 0.84 -8.16 -3.14
CA VAL A 38 1.07 -9.32 -2.29
C VAL A 38 2.40 -9.13 -1.54
N PRO A 39 2.35 -8.59 -0.31
CA PRO A 39 3.48 -8.64 0.61
C PRO A 39 3.93 -10.09 0.85
N ARG A 40 5.24 -10.31 0.99
CA ARG A 40 5.86 -11.63 1.21
C ARG A 40 5.20 -12.40 2.35
N ARG A 41 4.88 -11.73 3.45
CA ARG A 41 4.15 -12.32 4.60
C ARG A 41 2.74 -12.83 4.28
N TYR A 42 2.17 -12.43 3.15
CA TYR A 42 0.85 -12.85 2.66
C TYR A 42 0.94 -13.75 1.41
N GLN A 43 2.15 -14.13 0.99
CA GLN A 43 2.35 -15.06 -0.12
C GLN A 43 1.99 -16.48 0.31
N ASP A 44 0.71 -16.84 0.17
CA ASP A 44 0.30 -18.23 0.06
C ASP A 44 0.40 -18.70 -1.40
N GLU A 45 0.50 -20.01 -1.65
CA GLU A 45 0.64 -20.58 -3.01
C GLU A 45 -0.46 -20.07 -3.96
N LYS A 46 -1.66 -19.85 -3.42
CA LYS A 46 -2.81 -19.33 -4.16
C LYS A 46 -2.64 -17.87 -4.57
N ALA A 47 -2.16 -17.00 -3.68
CA ALA A 47 -1.87 -15.60 -3.96
C ALA A 47 -0.74 -15.46 -5.00
N MET A 48 0.29 -16.30 -4.88
CA MET A 48 1.38 -16.33 -5.86
C MET A 48 0.93 -16.83 -7.23
N ALA A 49 0.07 -17.85 -7.28
CA ALA A 49 -0.54 -18.30 -8.54
C ALA A 49 -1.34 -17.17 -9.22
N PHE A 50 -2.14 -16.40 -8.47
CA PHE A 50 -2.88 -15.27 -9.03
C PHE A 50 -2.00 -14.10 -9.46
N ALA A 51 -0.92 -13.81 -8.72
CA ALA A 51 0.03 -12.77 -9.09
C ALA A 51 0.85 -13.15 -10.33
N ARG A 52 1.09 -14.44 -10.58
CA ARG A 52 1.81 -14.95 -11.76
C ARG A 52 0.96 -14.99 -13.02
N ILE A 53 -0.32 -15.35 -12.88
CA ILE A 53 -1.26 -15.43 -14.03
C ILE A 53 -1.72 -14.02 -14.46
N GLY A 54 -1.48 -13.00 -13.63
CA GLY A 54 -2.01 -11.66 -13.83
C GLY A 54 -3.53 -11.71 -13.65
N ALA A 55 -4.00 -11.87 -12.41
CA ALA A 55 -5.43 -11.94 -12.14
C ALA A 55 -6.16 -10.67 -12.61
N PHE A 56 -6.71 -10.71 -13.83
CA PHE A 56 -7.57 -9.68 -14.44
C PHE A 56 -8.92 -9.50 -13.73
N ASP A 57 -9.25 -10.38 -12.79
CA ASP A 57 -10.48 -10.34 -12.02
C ASP A 57 -10.20 -9.79 -10.62
N GLU A 58 -10.54 -8.52 -10.41
CA GLU A 58 -10.45 -7.82 -9.13
C GLU A 58 -11.15 -8.59 -7.98
N ALA A 59 -12.15 -9.43 -8.31
CA ALA A 59 -12.83 -10.27 -7.33
C ALA A 59 -11.94 -11.39 -6.75
N LYS A 60 -10.76 -11.66 -7.33
CA LYS A 60 -9.79 -12.65 -6.82
C LYS A 60 -8.65 -12.04 -6.04
N ILE A 61 -8.51 -10.71 -6.06
CA ILE A 61 -7.53 -10.00 -5.25
C ILE A 61 -7.93 -10.15 -3.78
N SER A 62 -6.94 -10.54 -2.97
CA SER A 62 -7.11 -10.78 -1.54
C SER A 62 -6.11 -10.02 -0.68
N SER A 63 -5.19 -9.26 -1.29
CA SER A 63 -4.27 -8.39 -0.56
C SER A 63 -4.02 -7.06 -1.28
N TRP A 64 -3.77 -6.03 -0.48
CA TRP A 64 -3.54 -4.67 -0.91
C TRP A 64 -2.44 -4.02 -0.06
N ILE A 65 -1.79 -3.03 -0.66
CA ILE A 65 -0.92 -2.08 0.01
C ILE A 65 -1.62 -0.72 0.01
N VAL A 66 -1.69 -0.10 1.18
CA VAL A 66 -2.31 1.21 1.37
C VAL A 66 -1.26 2.15 1.92
N VAL A 67 -1.09 3.32 1.31
CA VAL A 67 -0.28 4.41 1.83
C VAL A 67 -1.22 5.47 2.36
N THR A 68 -1.01 5.90 3.58
CA THR A 68 -1.72 7.02 4.22
C THR A 68 -0.76 8.19 4.40
N ASP A 69 -1.23 9.28 5.01
CA ASP A 69 -0.39 10.40 5.42
C ASP A 69 0.67 10.01 6.47
N LYS A 70 0.48 8.89 7.19
CA LYS A 70 1.31 8.48 8.34
C LYS A 70 1.92 7.10 8.23
N ASN A 71 1.25 6.16 7.57
CA ASN A 71 1.65 4.75 7.55
C ASN A 71 1.60 4.14 6.14
N LEU A 72 2.41 3.11 5.99
CA LEU A 72 2.26 2.06 5.01
C LEU A 72 1.49 0.90 5.66
N ILE A 73 0.44 0.40 5.02
CA ILE A 73 -0.43 -0.63 5.58
C ILE A 73 -0.59 -1.77 4.61
N PHE A 74 -0.38 -2.99 5.08
CA PHE A 74 -0.67 -4.21 4.34
C PHE A 74 -2.02 -4.77 4.77
N VAL A 75 -2.96 -4.83 3.83
CA VAL A 75 -4.31 -5.34 4.06
C VAL A 75 -4.46 -6.70 3.40
N ARG A 76 -4.88 -7.72 4.16
CA ARG A 76 -5.34 -9.01 3.62
C ARG A 76 -6.84 -9.12 3.88
N SER A 77 -7.64 -9.28 2.82
CA SER A 77 -9.08 -9.55 2.99
C SER A 77 -9.29 -10.95 3.54
N GLY A 78 -10.02 -11.05 4.64
CA GLY A 78 -10.49 -12.31 5.18
C GLY A 78 -12.00 -12.47 4.97
N LEU A 79 -12.51 -13.69 5.20
CA LEU A 79 -13.94 -13.98 5.12
C LEU A 79 -14.76 -13.23 6.19
N LEU A 80 -14.22 -13.11 7.40
CA LEU A 80 -14.90 -12.47 8.54
C LEU A 80 -14.30 -11.11 8.91
N ARG A 81 -12.98 -10.97 8.80
CA ARG A 81 -12.26 -9.74 9.14
C ARG A 81 -11.02 -9.58 8.28
N ASN A 82 -10.69 -8.35 7.95
CA ASN A 82 -9.44 -8.01 7.30
C ASN A 82 -8.28 -8.04 8.31
N ARG A 83 -7.16 -8.62 7.91
CA ARG A 83 -5.90 -8.50 8.63
C ARG A 83 -5.17 -7.25 8.12
N MET A 84 -4.61 -6.46 9.03
CA MET A 84 -3.90 -5.23 8.71
C MET A 84 -2.60 -5.20 9.49
N ASP A 85 -1.47 -5.11 8.78
CA ASP A 85 -0.17 -4.82 9.37
C ASP A 85 0.18 -3.37 9.03
N ARG A 86 0.46 -2.54 10.03
CA ARG A 86 0.73 -1.09 9.87
C ARG A 86 2.20 -0.79 10.16
N PHE A 87 2.80 0.04 9.32
CA PHE A 87 4.19 0.48 9.45
C PHE A 87 4.25 2.00 9.31
N PRO A 88 4.73 2.74 10.33
CA PRO A 88 4.92 4.18 10.22
C PRO A 88 5.83 4.52 9.04
N LEU A 89 5.49 5.57 8.29
CA LEU A 89 6.33 6.06 7.19
C LEU A 89 7.70 6.53 7.68
N SER A 90 7.78 7.03 8.91
CA SER A 90 9.05 7.34 9.60
C SER A 90 9.95 6.11 9.78
N GLY A 91 9.37 4.91 9.87
CA GLY A 91 10.11 3.65 9.95
C GLY A 91 10.55 3.09 8.60
N ILE A 92 10.14 3.69 7.48
CA ILE A 92 10.57 3.28 6.14
C ILE A 92 11.92 3.94 5.85
N THR A 93 12.95 3.13 5.67
CA THR A 93 14.34 3.57 5.51
C THR A 93 14.88 3.36 4.10
N GLY A 94 14.09 2.75 3.20
CA GLY A 94 14.50 2.57 1.82
C GLY A 94 13.48 1.80 0.98
N ILE A 95 13.59 1.97 -0.34
CA ILE A 95 12.74 1.31 -1.33
C ILE A 95 13.53 1.00 -2.60
N GLU A 96 13.45 -0.24 -3.09
CA GLU A 96 14.28 -0.74 -4.19
C GLU A 96 13.47 -1.63 -5.14
N TYR A 97 13.75 -1.56 -6.44
CA TYR A 97 13.30 -2.58 -7.39
C TYR A 97 14.16 -3.83 -7.25
N VAL A 98 13.52 -4.98 -7.05
CA VAL A 98 14.21 -6.26 -7.17
C VAL A 98 14.44 -6.50 -8.66
N LYS A 99 15.71 -6.55 -9.07
CA LYS A 99 16.17 -6.57 -10.48
C LYS A 99 15.73 -7.79 -11.29
N GLU A 100 14.96 -8.70 -10.71
CA GLU A 100 14.30 -9.77 -11.45
C GLU A 100 13.09 -9.17 -12.18
N PHE A 101 13.38 -8.52 -13.32
CA PHE A 101 12.48 -7.78 -14.22
C PHE A 101 11.19 -8.52 -14.65
N GLN A 102 10.95 -9.75 -14.20
CA GLN A 102 9.79 -10.55 -14.55
C GLN A 102 8.65 -10.50 -13.50
N ASP A 103 8.93 -10.06 -12.26
CA ASP A 103 8.02 -10.36 -11.14
C ASP A 103 7.41 -9.13 -10.43
N ASN A 104 7.52 -7.92 -10.99
CA ASN A 104 6.89 -6.68 -10.46
C ASN A 104 7.04 -6.51 -8.94
N THR A 105 8.23 -6.84 -8.41
CA THR A 105 8.48 -6.91 -6.97
C THR A 105 9.32 -5.73 -6.51
N ILE A 106 8.86 -5.09 -5.45
CA ILE A 106 9.53 -3.98 -4.79
C ILE A 106 9.91 -4.42 -3.38
N LYS A 107 11.16 -4.15 -3.01
CA LYS A 107 11.67 -4.36 -1.67
C LYS A 107 11.55 -3.08 -0.86
N ILE A 108 10.93 -3.17 0.31
CA ILE A 108 10.71 -2.06 1.23
C ILE A 108 11.52 -2.34 2.49
N ARG A 109 12.41 -1.41 2.88
CA ARG A 109 13.14 -1.49 4.15
C ARG A 109 12.34 -0.80 5.24
N ILE A 110 12.03 -1.55 6.29
CA ILE A 110 11.21 -1.14 7.44
C ILE A 110 12.05 -1.36 8.69
N GLY A 111 12.61 -0.28 9.23
CA GLY A 111 13.64 -0.35 10.28
C GLY A 111 14.81 -1.23 9.83
N GLU A 112 15.08 -2.29 10.59
CA GLU A 112 16.14 -3.27 10.32
C GLU A 112 15.69 -4.44 9.42
N THR A 113 14.41 -4.50 9.07
CA THR A 113 13.83 -5.58 8.28
C THR A 113 13.56 -5.15 6.85
N ALA A 114 13.39 -6.12 5.95
CA ALA A 114 12.94 -5.85 4.60
C ALA A 114 11.75 -6.73 4.23
N GLU A 115 10.78 -6.15 3.53
CA GLU A 115 9.61 -6.83 3.00
C GLU A 115 9.63 -6.75 1.47
N ASP A 116 9.48 -7.90 0.81
CA ASP A 116 9.27 -7.96 -0.63
C ASP A 116 7.76 -7.87 -0.93
N VAL A 117 7.36 -6.98 -1.82
CA VAL A 117 5.97 -6.75 -2.19
C VAL A 117 5.81 -6.92 -3.69
N ARG A 118 5.02 -7.92 -4.09
CA ARG A 118 4.72 -8.19 -5.50
C ARG A 118 3.46 -7.47 -5.94
N PHE A 119 3.54 -6.67 -6.99
CA PHE A 119 2.38 -5.99 -7.55
C PHE A 119 1.72 -6.84 -8.63
N TYR A 120 0.39 -6.75 -8.72
CA TYR A 120 -0.37 -7.42 -9.79
C TYR A 120 -0.15 -6.75 -11.14
N HIS A 121 0.05 -5.43 -11.14
CA HIS A 121 0.36 -4.63 -12.33
C HIS A 121 1.66 -3.86 -12.14
N GLU A 122 2.51 -3.86 -13.17
CA GLU A 122 3.77 -3.11 -13.19
C GLU A 122 3.55 -1.61 -12.91
N ILE A 123 2.53 -1.02 -13.55
CA ILE A 123 2.19 0.41 -13.39
C ILE A 123 1.89 0.76 -11.93
N ASP A 124 1.24 -0.14 -11.19
CA ASP A 124 0.94 0.07 -9.77
C ASP A 124 2.23 0.05 -8.94
N GLY A 125 3.14 -0.88 -9.22
CA GLY A 125 4.48 -0.90 -8.62
C GLY A 125 5.23 0.41 -8.90
N VAL A 126 5.20 0.90 -10.14
CA VAL A 126 5.84 2.17 -10.51
C VAL A 126 5.25 3.36 -9.78
N ARG A 127 3.92 3.45 -9.67
CA ARG A 127 3.23 4.51 -8.94
C ARG A 127 3.59 4.48 -7.46
N PHE A 128 3.55 3.29 -6.86
CA PHE A 128 3.93 3.08 -5.47
C PHE A 128 5.38 3.51 -5.21
N TYR A 129 6.32 3.02 -6.03
CA TYR A 129 7.74 3.33 -5.89
C TYR A 129 8.00 4.84 -5.91
N ARG A 130 7.46 5.53 -6.92
CA ARG A 130 7.65 6.97 -7.08
C ARG A 130 7.10 7.76 -5.90
N HIS A 131 5.92 7.38 -5.41
CA HIS A 131 5.29 8.05 -4.29
C HIS A 131 6.11 7.87 -3.00
N VAL A 132 6.43 6.64 -2.62
CA VAL A 132 7.20 6.38 -1.39
C VAL A 132 8.60 7.00 -1.49
N LYS A 133 9.26 6.93 -2.65
CA LYS A 133 10.56 7.57 -2.84
C LYS A 133 10.48 9.09 -2.61
N ALA A 134 9.48 9.77 -3.17
CA ALA A 134 9.29 11.20 -2.97
C ALA A 134 9.01 11.57 -1.50
N VAL A 135 8.28 10.71 -0.76
CA VAL A 135 8.05 10.88 0.69
C VAL A 135 9.37 10.78 1.46
N LEU A 136 10.22 9.80 1.13
CA LEU A 136 11.53 9.64 1.78
C LEU A 136 12.44 10.83 1.48
N GLU A 137 12.59 11.20 0.20
CA GLU A 137 13.41 12.35 -0.20
C GLU A 137 12.92 13.65 0.45
N GLY A 138 11.60 13.87 0.50
CA GLY A 138 11.01 15.03 1.15
C GLY A 138 11.20 15.05 2.68
N ARG A 139 11.29 13.90 3.34
CA ARG A 139 11.61 13.80 4.77
C ARG A 139 13.08 14.10 5.00
N ASP A 140 13.97 13.46 4.25
CA ASP A 140 15.42 13.60 4.41
C ASP A 140 15.83 15.08 4.20
N LEU A 141 15.20 15.79 3.24
CA LEU A 141 15.39 17.24 3.06
C LEU A 141 14.92 18.10 4.25
N LYS A 142 13.84 17.72 4.94
CA LYS A 142 13.34 18.44 6.14
C LYS A 142 14.23 18.21 7.35
N GLU A 143 14.76 17.00 7.50
CA GLU A 143 15.75 16.67 8.53
C GLU A 143 17.05 17.47 8.31
N GLU A 144 17.52 17.57 7.06
CA GLU A 144 18.68 18.41 6.70
C GLU A 144 18.41 19.92 6.92
N ALA A 145 17.18 20.38 6.73
CA ALA A 145 16.78 21.76 6.96
C ALA A 145 16.55 22.12 8.45
N GLY A 146 16.62 21.14 9.36
CA GLY A 146 16.43 21.35 10.80
C GLY A 146 14.99 21.72 11.20
N GLU A 147 14.00 21.43 10.35
CA GLU A 147 12.59 21.60 10.67
C GLU A 147 12.10 20.38 11.47
N GLU A 148 12.47 20.30 12.75
CA GLU A 148 11.73 19.49 13.72
C GLU A 148 10.37 20.16 13.94
N GLY A 149 9.31 19.55 13.42
CA GLY A 149 7.92 19.94 13.67
C GLY A 149 7.39 19.46 15.01
#